data_AF-A0A177BZP1-F1
#
_entry.id   AF-A0A177BZP1-F1
#
_cell.length_a   1.000
_cell.length_b   1.000
_cell.length_c   1.000
_cell.angle_alpha   90.00
_cell.angle_beta   90.00
_cell.angle_gamma   90.00
#
_symmetry.space_group_name_H-M   'P 1'
#
loop_
_entity.id
_entity.type
_entity.pdbx_description
1 polymer ?
#
loop_
_entity_poly.entity_id
_entity_poly.type
_entity_poly.pdbx_seq_one_letter_code
_entity_poly.pdbx_strand_id
1 'polypeptide(L)'
;MTLTHTGLTREVLAYTAPHPPVKEFVPPKDRAFYAEASKSKLLSAATSVKNLTPYIGTEITGVQLDRLTPAQKDELALLAAERGVIFFRNQNITIDQQYELTRHYGLQDRDPNQVNPRHVTILGRDDDIRAFANYGADFHSDHSFEANPPAYTMLRLIRTPDTGGDTIWTSQTALYDKLSSHFQKFIDGLQAVHTSEHGYVNAINRGTQPFRGPVRRAHPLVRTHPVTKVKSLFYNPAFIIHLEGLKGAESLHVLNFLRDHLHTADDLTVRWKWEPGSVAFWDNRVVAHRAVPGGYKPEEREGKRTAIFGERPYFDPVNSVKLSDYRGKPTYDEDEKISEADAIATNGVHNANVNSVNGAKTSKDNAECLNETSANVGP
;
A
#
# COMPACT_ATOMS: atom_id res chain seq x y z
N MET A 1 10.06 10.03 4.50
CA MET A 1 9.70 11.21 5.30
C MET A 1 8.32 11.65 4.88
N THR A 2 7.36 11.45 5.77
CA THR A 2 5.97 11.88 5.71
C THR A 2 5.82 13.38 5.84
N LEU A 3 4.67 13.93 5.38
CA LEU A 3 4.13 15.26 5.69
C LEU A 3 4.79 15.84 6.96
N THR A 4 5.73 16.77 6.80
CA THR A 4 6.45 17.36 7.92
C THR A 4 5.46 17.98 8.88
N HIS A 5 5.50 17.57 10.15
CA HIS A 5 4.68 18.12 11.22
C HIS A 5 4.95 19.63 11.33
N THR A 6 3.92 20.46 11.18
CA THR A 6 4.05 21.93 11.19
C THR A 6 4.36 22.52 12.56
N GLY A 7 4.41 21.70 13.61
CA GLY A 7 4.76 22.09 14.98
C GLY A 7 3.51 22.23 15.87
N LEU A 8 3.69 22.04 17.18
CA LEU A 8 2.62 22.27 18.15
C LEU A 8 2.53 23.78 18.42
N THR A 9 1.45 24.40 17.97
CA THR A 9 1.16 25.83 18.19
C THR A 9 0.21 26.00 19.38
N ARG A 10 0.02 27.23 19.85
CA ARG A 10 -0.94 27.52 20.92
C ARG A 10 -2.36 27.17 20.50
N GLU A 11 -2.68 27.38 19.22
CA GLU A 11 -3.96 27.05 18.59
C GLU A 11 -4.19 25.54 18.63
N VAL A 12 -3.19 24.73 18.27
CA VAL A 12 -3.27 23.26 18.33
C VAL A 12 -3.52 22.78 19.76
N LEU A 13 -2.79 23.33 20.74
CA LEU A 13 -2.92 22.92 22.14
C LEU A 13 -4.25 23.37 22.76
N ALA A 14 -4.86 24.44 22.27
CA ALA A 14 -6.14 24.95 22.75
C ALA A 14 -7.36 24.33 22.03
N TYR A 15 -7.17 23.69 20.88
CA TYR A 15 -8.27 23.19 20.05
C TYR A 15 -8.89 21.90 20.63
N THR A 16 -10.21 21.90 20.75
CA THR A 16 -11.00 20.72 21.15
C THR A 16 -11.88 20.28 19.98
N ALA A 17 -11.64 19.08 19.48
CA ALA A 17 -12.43 18.51 18.39
C ALA A 17 -13.86 18.16 18.86
N PRO A 18 -14.90 18.45 18.06
CA PRO A 18 -16.29 18.32 18.46
C PRO A 18 -16.82 16.88 18.56
N HIS A 19 -16.20 15.91 17.87
CA HIS A 19 -16.65 14.53 17.85
C HIS A 19 -15.69 13.59 18.60
N PRO A 20 -16.21 12.56 19.30
CA PRO A 20 -15.37 11.57 19.93
C PRO A 20 -14.60 10.72 18.89
N PRO A 21 -13.51 10.06 19.30
CA PRO A 21 -12.87 9.03 18.48
C PRO A 21 -13.85 7.93 18.07
N VAL A 22 -13.65 7.36 16.88
CA VAL A 22 -14.42 6.19 16.44
C VAL A 22 -14.17 5.04 17.40
N LYS A 23 -15.26 4.51 17.95
CA LYS A 23 -15.24 3.28 18.73
C LYS A 23 -15.27 2.09 17.79
N GLU A 24 -14.58 1.04 18.18
CA GLU A 24 -14.61 -0.22 17.44
C GLU A 24 -16.04 -0.77 17.38
N PHE A 25 -16.41 -1.31 16.22
CA PHE A 25 -17.67 -2.02 16.04
C PHE A 25 -17.51 -3.14 15.02
N VAL A 26 -18.47 -4.06 15.01
CA VAL A 26 -18.55 -5.13 14.01
C VAL A 26 -19.37 -4.63 12.82
N PRO A 27 -18.76 -4.41 11.64
CA PRO A 27 -19.52 -4.00 10.46
C PRO A 27 -20.41 -5.14 9.95
N PRO A 28 -21.42 -4.83 9.12
CA PRO A 28 -22.13 -5.85 8.34
C PRO A 28 -21.18 -6.73 7.54
N LYS A 29 -21.62 -7.95 7.22
CA LYS A 29 -20.85 -8.88 6.39
C LYS A 29 -20.51 -8.24 5.04
N ASP A 30 -19.23 -8.36 4.65
CA ASP A 30 -18.72 -7.79 3.41
C ASP A 30 -19.50 -8.29 2.18
N ARG A 31 -19.84 -7.37 1.28
CA ARG A 31 -20.61 -7.68 0.07
C ARG A 31 -19.92 -8.65 -0.87
N ALA A 32 -18.58 -8.71 -0.88
CA ALA A 32 -17.83 -9.64 -1.71
C ALA A 32 -18.11 -11.13 -1.37
N PHE A 33 -18.62 -11.44 -0.16
CA PHE A 33 -19.04 -12.81 0.17
C PHE A 33 -20.29 -13.29 -0.58
N TYR A 34 -21.04 -12.38 -1.20
CA TYR A 34 -22.26 -12.70 -1.96
C TYR A 34 -22.00 -12.73 -3.48
N ALA A 35 -20.77 -12.46 -3.90
CA ALA A 35 -20.36 -12.49 -5.29
C ALA A 35 -20.20 -13.92 -5.82
N GLU A 36 -20.45 -14.11 -7.12
CA GLU A 36 -20.00 -15.32 -7.80
C GLU A 36 -18.49 -15.24 -8.05
N ALA A 37 -17.77 -16.34 -7.81
CA ALA A 37 -16.33 -16.39 -7.99
C ALA A 37 -15.89 -16.02 -9.43
N SER A 38 -16.70 -16.37 -10.43
CA SER A 38 -16.47 -16.03 -11.84
C SER A 38 -16.68 -14.55 -12.17
N LYS A 39 -17.40 -13.80 -11.31
CA LYS A 39 -17.83 -12.41 -11.52
C LYS A 39 -18.58 -12.22 -12.85
N SER A 40 -19.32 -13.26 -13.26
CA SER A 40 -19.87 -13.36 -14.62
C SER A 40 -20.91 -12.29 -14.92
N LYS A 41 -21.70 -11.85 -13.92
CA LYS A 41 -22.79 -10.89 -14.11
C LYS A 41 -22.27 -9.47 -14.38
N LEU A 42 -21.18 -9.09 -13.75
CA LEU A 42 -20.48 -7.82 -13.95
C LEU A 42 -19.69 -7.86 -15.26
N LEU A 43 -18.88 -8.91 -15.46
CA LEU A 43 -17.96 -8.96 -16.59
C LEU A 43 -18.68 -9.13 -17.93
N SER A 44 -19.79 -9.88 -17.99
CA SER A 44 -20.60 -10.02 -19.22
C SER A 44 -21.39 -8.77 -19.59
N ALA A 45 -21.64 -7.87 -18.63
CA ALA A 45 -22.29 -6.59 -18.89
C ALA A 45 -21.33 -5.53 -19.44
N ALA A 46 -20.02 -5.77 -19.35
CA ALA A 46 -18.99 -4.88 -19.85
C ALA A 46 -18.75 -5.08 -21.35
N THR A 47 -18.46 -3.99 -22.06
CA THR A 47 -18.00 -4.07 -23.45
C THR A 47 -16.52 -4.40 -23.55
N SER A 48 -15.75 -4.08 -22.52
CA SER A 48 -14.32 -4.41 -22.42
C SER A 48 -13.89 -4.48 -20.95
N VAL A 49 -12.98 -5.41 -20.66
CA VAL A 49 -12.34 -5.58 -19.36
C VAL A 49 -10.84 -5.71 -19.60
N LYS A 50 -10.07 -4.74 -19.10
CA LYS A 50 -8.62 -4.69 -19.31
C LYS A 50 -7.88 -4.65 -17.98
N ASN A 51 -7.09 -5.68 -17.70
CA ASN A 51 -6.10 -5.60 -16.61
C ASN A 51 -5.00 -4.63 -17.02
N LEU A 52 -4.79 -3.58 -16.22
CA LEU A 52 -3.81 -2.53 -16.54
C LEU A 52 -2.38 -2.97 -16.24
N THR A 53 -2.20 -3.76 -15.18
CA THR A 53 -0.93 -4.38 -14.81
C THR A 53 -1.15 -5.83 -14.33
N PRO A 54 -0.10 -6.67 -14.23
CA PRO A 54 -0.27 -8.07 -13.82
C PRO A 54 -0.89 -8.24 -12.41
N TYR A 55 -0.51 -7.40 -11.45
CA TYR A 55 -0.89 -7.60 -10.04
C TYR A 55 -2.01 -6.69 -9.55
N ILE A 56 -2.21 -5.54 -10.18
CA ILE A 56 -3.16 -4.53 -9.71
C ILE A 56 -3.84 -3.81 -10.89
N GLY A 57 -5.07 -3.32 -10.67
CA GLY A 57 -5.74 -2.44 -11.61
C GLY A 57 -6.49 -3.20 -12.70
N THR A 58 -7.77 -2.92 -12.82
CA THR A 58 -8.62 -3.38 -13.93
C THR A 58 -9.51 -2.23 -14.38
N GLU A 59 -9.51 -1.92 -15.67
CA GLU A 59 -10.44 -0.98 -16.29
C GLU A 59 -11.64 -1.74 -16.86
N ILE A 60 -12.85 -1.27 -16.54
CA ILE A 60 -14.10 -1.78 -17.08
C ILE A 60 -14.77 -0.71 -17.93
N THR A 61 -15.10 -1.06 -19.16
CA THR A 61 -15.78 -0.18 -20.12
C THR A 61 -17.18 -0.71 -20.44
N GLY A 62 -18.11 0.18 -20.79
CA GLY A 62 -19.47 -0.19 -21.23
C GLY A 62 -20.51 -0.31 -20.11
N VAL A 63 -20.12 -0.06 -18.86
CA VAL A 63 -21.00 -0.12 -17.69
C VAL A 63 -21.17 1.26 -17.07
N GLN A 64 -22.39 1.58 -16.63
CA GLN A 64 -22.68 2.74 -15.79
C GLN A 64 -22.97 2.29 -14.36
N LEU A 65 -22.23 2.87 -13.40
CA LEU A 65 -22.22 2.45 -12.01
C LEU A 65 -23.58 2.60 -11.30
N ASP A 66 -24.38 3.59 -11.69
CA ASP A 66 -25.73 3.82 -11.15
C ASP A 66 -26.76 2.76 -11.60
N ARG A 67 -26.45 2.00 -12.66
CA ARG A 67 -27.32 0.96 -13.23
C ARG A 67 -26.92 -0.46 -12.81
N LEU A 68 -25.85 -0.61 -12.03
CA LEU A 68 -25.45 -1.91 -11.53
C LEU A 68 -26.55 -2.54 -10.68
N THR A 69 -26.86 -3.80 -10.97
CA THR A 69 -27.70 -4.63 -10.11
C THR A 69 -26.97 -4.95 -8.79
N PRO A 70 -27.68 -5.32 -7.71
CA PRO A 70 -27.05 -5.73 -6.46
C PRO A 70 -25.99 -6.83 -6.63
N ALA A 71 -26.26 -7.83 -7.47
CA ALA A 71 -25.30 -8.93 -7.73
C ALA A 71 -24.03 -8.43 -8.45
N GLN A 72 -24.15 -7.51 -9.40
CA GLN A 72 -22.99 -6.91 -10.06
C GLN A 72 -22.16 -6.04 -9.11
N LYS A 73 -22.80 -5.35 -8.16
CA LYS A 73 -22.10 -4.61 -7.11
C LYS A 73 -21.32 -5.56 -6.19
N ASP A 74 -21.93 -6.69 -5.80
CA ASP A 74 -21.24 -7.70 -4.99
C ASP A 74 -19.99 -8.23 -5.72
N GLU A 75 -20.12 -8.54 -7.02
CA GLU A 75 -18.99 -8.94 -7.87
C GLU A 75 -17.94 -7.83 -8.07
N LEU A 76 -18.34 -6.56 -8.11
CA LEU A 76 -17.41 -5.43 -8.12
C LEU A 76 -16.59 -5.37 -6.82
N ALA A 77 -17.21 -5.68 -5.68
CA ALA A 77 -16.52 -5.76 -4.39
C ALA A 77 -15.47 -6.88 -4.41
N LEU A 78 -15.84 -8.08 -4.87
CA LEU A 78 -14.90 -9.20 -4.99
C LEU A 78 -13.77 -8.89 -5.99
N LEU A 79 -14.08 -8.28 -7.13
CA LEU A 79 -13.06 -7.90 -8.11
C LEU A 79 -12.08 -6.88 -7.51
N ALA A 80 -12.56 -5.89 -6.76
CA ALA A 80 -11.70 -4.93 -6.07
C ALA A 80 -10.82 -5.61 -5.01
N ALA A 81 -11.34 -6.58 -4.25
CA ALA A 81 -10.54 -7.36 -3.30
C ALA A 81 -9.41 -8.17 -3.97
N GLU A 82 -9.61 -8.64 -5.21
CA GLU A 82 -8.63 -9.44 -5.96
C GLU A 82 -7.64 -8.60 -6.78
N ARG A 83 -8.08 -7.44 -7.26
CA ARG A 83 -7.36 -6.57 -8.19
C ARG A 83 -6.89 -5.25 -7.58
N GLY A 84 -7.23 -4.99 -6.33
CA GLY A 84 -6.91 -3.77 -5.60
C GLY A 84 -7.78 -2.59 -6.00
N VAL A 85 -7.79 -2.20 -7.28
CA VAL A 85 -8.52 -1.02 -7.79
C VAL A 85 -9.15 -1.27 -9.15
N ILE A 86 -10.38 -0.81 -9.31
CA ILE A 86 -11.19 -0.89 -10.53
C ILE A 86 -11.48 0.50 -11.06
N PHE A 87 -11.26 0.70 -12.35
CA PHE A 87 -11.40 1.99 -13.02
C PHE A 87 -12.57 1.98 -14.00
N PHE A 88 -13.25 3.11 -14.05
CA PHE A 88 -14.34 3.38 -14.98
C PHE A 88 -14.15 4.76 -15.58
N ARG A 89 -14.33 4.87 -16.90
CA ARG A 89 -14.39 6.16 -17.62
C ARG A 89 -15.84 6.60 -17.80
N ASN A 90 -16.05 7.88 -18.08
CA ASN A 90 -17.32 8.43 -18.55
C ASN A 90 -18.54 8.04 -17.70
N GLN A 91 -18.43 8.13 -16.37
CA GLN A 91 -19.53 7.82 -15.46
C GLN A 91 -20.42 9.04 -15.26
N ASN A 92 -21.68 8.94 -15.65
CA ASN A 92 -22.67 10.00 -15.48
C ASN A 92 -23.48 9.78 -14.19
N ILE A 93 -22.80 9.91 -13.05
CA ILE A 93 -23.41 9.72 -11.73
C ILE A 93 -23.40 11.04 -10.96
N THR A 94 -24.49 11.35 -10.25
CA THR A 94 -24.54 12.48 -9.31
C THR A 94 -23.79 12.16 -8.02
N ILE A 95 -23.58 13.15 -7.15
CA ILE A 95 -22.96 12.92 -5.84
C ILE A 95 -23.88 12.03 -4.98
N ASP A 96 -25.19 12.22 -5.06
CA ASP A 96 -26.16 11.42 -4.32
C ASP A 96 -26.19 9.97 -4.81
N GLN A 97 -26.13 9.76 -6.13
CA GLN A 97 -26.02 8.41 -6.69
C GLN A 97 -24.72 7.73 -6.27
N GLN A 98 -23.59 8.45 -6.23
CA GLN A 98 -22.33 7.92 -5.71
C GLN A 98 -22.44 7.52 -4.24
N TYR A 99 -23.07 8.35 -3.41
CA TYR A 99 -23.30 8.07 -2.00
C TYR A 99 -24.16 6.81 -1.79
N GLU A 100 -25.30 6.71 -2.48
CA GLU A 100 -26.17 5.54 -2.39
C GLU A 100 -25.51 4.27 -2.96
N LEU A 101 -24.70 4.41 -4.02
CA LEU A 101 -23.90 3.32 -4.55
C LEU A 101 -22.90 2.81 -3.51
N THR A 102 -22.17 3.70 -2.82
CA THR A 102 -21.21 3.26 -1.81
C THR A 102 -21.88 2.65 -0.58
N ARG A 103 -23.06 3.12 -0.19
CA ARG A 103 -23.84 2.53 0.92
C ARG A 103 -24.21 1.07 0.72
N HIS A 104 -24.24 0.58 -0.52
CA HIS A 104 -24.41 -0.85 -0.81
C HIS A 104 -23.33 -1.69 -0.13
N TYR A 105 -22.10 -1.19 -0.04
CA TYR A 105 -20.94 -1.94 0.47
C TYR A 105 -20.81 -1.94 2.00
N GLY A 106 -21.57 -1.10 2.71
CA GLY A 106 -21.55 -1.06 4.17
C GLY A 106 -21.88 0.31 4.77
N LEU A 107 -21.45 0.51 6.01
CA LEU A 107 -21.64 1.76 6.74
C LEU A 107 -20.68 2.84 6.23
N GLN A 108 -21.21 4.03 5.96
CA GLN A 108 -20.41 5.14 5.48
C GLN A 108 -19.40 5.59 6.54
N ASP A 109 -18.13 5.63 6.16
CA ASP A 109 -17.09 6.30 6.94
C ASP A 109 -17.22 7.83 6.82
N ARG A 110 -16.87 8.52 7.91
CA ARG A 110 -16.83 9.97 7.98
C ARG A 110 -15.40 10.42 8.22
N ASP A 111 -14.79 11.01 7.19
CA ASP A 111 -13.44 11.56 7.28
C ASP A 111 -13.35 12.58 8.44
N PRO A 112 -12.25 12.57 9.22
CA PRO A 112 -12.06 13.51 10.32
C PRO A 112 -12.25 14.98 9.95
N ASN A 113 -12.04 15.35 8.69
CA ASN A 113 -12.18 16.71 8.16
C ASN A 113 -13.44 16.89 7.28
N GLN A 114 -14.36 15.93 7.30
CA GLN A 114 -15.55 15.93 6.45
C GLN A 114 -16.60 16.96 6.89
N VAL A 115 -16.70 18.05 6.11
CA VAL A 115 -17.75 19.06 6.27
C VAL A 115 -19.10 18.56 5.75
N ASN A 116 -19.15 17.98 4.55
CA ASN A 116 -20.40 17.48 3.96
C ASN A 116 -20.68 16.05 4.41
N PRO A 117 -21.85 15.72 4.99
CA PRO A 117 -22.11 14.39 5.55
C PRO A 117 -22.11 13.24 4.53
N ARG A 118 -22.21 13.54 3.22
CA ARG A 118 -22.29 12.52 2.16
C ARG A 118 -20.99 12.26 1.42
N HIS A 119 -20.03 13.18 1.45
CA HIS A 119 -18.77 13.00 0.72
C HIS A 119 -17.66 13.92 1.23
N VAL A 120 -16.43 13.59 0.85
CA VAL A 120 -15.26 14.49 0.98
C VAL A 120 -14.95 15.09 -0.38
N THR A 121 -14.69 16.39 -0.42
CA THR A 121 -14.18 17.05 -1.63
C THR A 121 -12.66 16.98 -1.63
N ILE A 122 -12.10 16.40 -2.68
CA ILE A 122 -10.66 16.22 -2.87
C ILE A 122 -10.19 17.22 -3.92
N LEU A 123 -9.48 18.26 -3.49
CA LEU A 123 -8.99 19.34 -4.35
C LEU A 123 -7.59 19.05 -4.89
N GLY A 124 -7.19 19.84 -5.88
CA GLY A 124 -5.81 19.92 -6.35
C GLY A 124 -4.86 20.43 -5.28
N ARG A 125 -3.58 20.14 -5.48
CA ARG A 125 -2.48 20.67 -4.68
C ARG A 125 -1.43 21.20 -5.64
N ASP A 126 -1.06 22.46 -5.46
CA ASP A 126 -0.02 23.17 -6.20
C ASP A 126 1.32 23.17 -5.45
N ASP A 127 1.55 22.13 -4.64
CA ASP A 127 2.80 21.96 -3.91
C ASP A 127 4.00 22.12 -4.87
N ASP A 128 4.91 23.07 -4.58
CA ASP A 128 6.16 23.17 -5.34
C ASP A 128 7.00 21.92 -5.03
N ILE A 129 7.07 21.02 -6.00
CA ILE A 129 7.78 19.75 -5.90
C ILE A 129 9.31 19.93 -5.69
N ARG A 130 9.83 21.15 -5.87
CA ARG A 130 11.24 21.49 -5.60
C ARG A 130 11.42 22.05 -4.18
N ALA A 131 10.34 22.35 -3.47
CA ALA A 131 10.42 22.89 -2.12
C ALA A 131 11.02 21.85 -1.17
N PHE A 132 11.96 22.30 -0.34
CA PHE A 132 12.68 21.48 0.62
C PHE A 132 11.77 20.67 1.56
N ALA A 133 10.58 21.19 1.86
CA ALA A 133 9.63 20.59 2.79
C ALA A 133 8.79 19.44 2.20
N ASN A 134 8.95 19.08 0.91
CA ASN A 134 8.32 17.92 0.27
C ASN A 134 6.84 17.74 0.68
N TYR A 135 5.95 18.64 0.25
CA TYR A 135 4.55 18.67 0.67
C TYR A 135 3.64 17.58 0.04
N GLY A 136 4.21 16.62 -0.68
CA GLY A 136 3.47 15.53 -1.31
C GLY A 136 2.77 14.61 -0.30
N ALA A 137 1.53 14.22 -0.59
CA ALA A 137 0.90 13.10 0.11
C ALA A 137 1.68 11.82 -0.22
N ASP A 138 2.31 11.23 0.79
CA ASP A 138 2.98 9.95 0.66
C ASP A 138 1.98 8.81 0.45
N PHE A 139 2.48 7.61 0.15
CA PHE A 139 1.64 6.42 0.06
C PHE A 139 0.88 6.16 1.36
N HIS A 140 -0.41 5.84 1.23
CA HIS A 140 -1.27 5.49 2.35
C HIS A 140 -2.46 4.62 1.92
N SER A 141 -3.00 3.88 2.89
CA SER A 141 -4.39 3.46 2.90
C SER A 141 -5.20 4.46 3.72
N ASP A 142 -6.41 4.80 3.28
CA ASP A 142 -7.27 5.78 3.94
C ASP A 142 -7.50 5.41 5.41
N HIS A 143 -7.36 6.41 6.29
CA HIS A 143 -7.72 6.37 7.71
C HIS A 143 -7.25 5.10 8.47
N SER A 144 -6.05 4.60 8.17
CA SER A 144 -5.52 3.40 8.86
C SER A 144 -5.31 3.60 10.36
N PHE A 145 -5.36 4.84 10.86
CA PHE A 145 -5.32 5.17 12.28
C PHE A 145 -6.66 5.00 13.01
N GLU A 146 -7.75 4.64 12.31
CA GLU A 146 -9.05 4.37 12.93
C GLU A 146 -9.11 2.98 13.57
N ALA A 147 -10.06 2.78 14.47
CA ALA A 147 -10.35 1.44 15.00
C ALA A 147 -10.86 0.48 13.92
N ASN A 148 -11.73 0.99 13.04
CA ASN A 148 -12.25 0.34 11.85
C ASN A 148 -11.85 1.19 10.63
N PRO A 149 -10.68 0.98 10.00
CA PRO A 149 -10.33 1.67 8.76
C PRO A 149 -11.30 1.33 7.62
N PRO A 150 -11.46 2.20 6.61
CA PRO A 150 -12.28 1.90 5.45
C PRO A 150 -11.87 0.60 4.73
N ALA A 151 -12.87 -0.18 4.34
CA ALA A 151 -12.73 -1.33 3.45
C ALA A 151 -12.70 -0.90 1.99
N TYR A 152 -13.69 -0.13 1.55
CA TYR A 152 -13.81 0.32 0.17
C TYR A 152 -13.86 1.83 0.09
N THR A 153 -13.18 2.39 -0.91
CA THR A 153 -13.25 3.81 -1.23
C THR A 153 -13.58 4.00 -2.71
N MET A 154 -14.43 4.99 -2.98
CA MET A 154 -14.76 5.45 -4.32
C MET A 154 -14.37 6.91 -4.48
N LEU A 155 -13.65 7.22 -5.55
CA LEU A 155 -13.29 8.58 -5.93
C LEU A 155 -13.75 8.84 -7.37
N ARG A 156 -14.60 9.86 -7.55
CA ARG A 156 -14.98 10.39 -8.87
C ARG A 156 -14.34 11.74 -9.09
N LEU A 157 -13.71 11.96 -10.24
CA LEU A 157 -13.18 13.28 -10.62
C LEU A 157 -14.24 14.08 -11.39
N ILE A 158 -14.49 15.30 -10.93
CA ILE A 158 -15.37 16.29 -11.55
C ILE A 158 -14.58 17.18 -12.50
N ARG A 159 -13.41 17.63 -12.04
CA ARG A 159 -12.46 18.44 -12.82
C ARG A 159 -11.10 17.79 -12.76
N THR A 160 -10.38 17.82 -13.88
CA THR A 160 -9.02 17.31 -14.00
C THR A 160 -8.17 18.29 -14.80
N PRO A 161 -6.90 18.48 -14.44
CA PRO A 161 -5.98 19.26 -15.24
C PRO A 161 -5.55 18.49 -16.50
N ASP A 162 -5.18 19.21 -17.55
CA ASP A 162 -4.69 18.63 -18.80
C ASP A 162 -3.47 17.72 -18.56
N THR A 163 -2.55 18.16 -17.70
CA THR A 163 -1.36 17.39 -17.30
C THR A 163 -1.27 17.27 -15.77
N GLY A 164 -0.66 16.18 -15.29
CA GLY A 164 -0.55 15.91 -13.84
C GLY A 164 -1.88 15.51 -13.17
N GLY A 165 -1.86 15.47 -11.84
CA GLY A 165 -3.03 15.19 -11.00
C GLY A 165 -3.38 13.71 -10.83
N ASP A 166 -2.55 12.83 -11.37
CA ASP A 166 -2.68 11.38 -11.36
C ASP A 166 -2.74 10.81 -9.95
N THR A 167 -3.27 9.59 -9.83
CA THR A 167 -3.16 8.80 -8.61
C THR A 167 -2.44 7.50 -8.90
N ILE A 168 -1.57 7.09 -7.98
CA ILE A 168 -0.81 5.84 -8.04
C ILE A 168 -1.35 4.92 -6.95
N TRP A 169 -1.56 3.65 -7.28
CA TRP A 169 -1.88 2.57 -6.33
C TRP A 169 -0.86 1.44 -6.46
N THR A 170 -0.46 0.87 -5.32
CA THR A 170 0.46 -0.28 -5.24
C THR A 170 -0.20 -1.40 -4.46
N SER A 171 -0.06 -2.64 -4.94
CA SER A 171 -0.64 -3.83 -4.32
C SER A 171 0.14 -4.23 -3.07
N GLN A 172 -0.51 -4.14 -1.91
CA GLN A 172 0.08 -4.57 -0.63
C GLN A 172 0.10 -6.09 -0.47
N THR A 173 -0.79 -6.81 -1.17
CA THR A 173 -0.78 -8.29 -1.20
C THR A 173 0.39 -8.81 -2.03
N ALA A 174 0.66 -8.23 -3.19
CA ALA A 174 1.81 -8.59 -4.00
C ALA A 174 3.13 -8.12 -3.37
N LEU A 175 3.14 -6.96 -2.71
CA LEU A 175 4.32 -6.50 -1.95
C LEU A 175 4.70 -7.49 -0.85
N TYR A 176 3.72 -8.01 -0.11
CA TYR A 176 3.99 -9.04 0.89
C TYR A 176 4.55 -10.32 0.24
N ASP A 177 3.90 -10.78 -0.84
CA ASP A 177 4.27 -12.01 -1.55
C ASP A 177 5.69 -11.95 -2.16
N LYS A 178 6.14 -10.76 -2.56
CA LYS A 178 7.49 -10.49 -3.11
C LYS A 178 8.62 -10.55 -2.07
N LEU A 179 8.30 -10.47 -0.77
CA LEU A 179 9.31 -10.57 0.29
C LEU A 179 9.85 -11.99 0.40
N SER A 180 11.11 -12.14 0.83
CA SER A 180 11.66 -13.46 1.14
C SER A 180 10.87 -14.15 2.25
N SER A 181 10.84 -15.48 2.23
CA SER A 181 10.15 -16.29 3.25
C SER A 181 10.64 -15.99 4.68
N HIS A 182 11.93 -15.67 4.84
CA HIS A 182 12.52 -15.28 6.11
C HIS A 182 12.00 -13.92 6.59
N PHE A 183 11.93 -12.93 5.70
CA PHE A 183 11.41 -11.61 6.07
C PHE A 183 9.91 -11.66 6.35
N GLN A 184 9.15 -12.44 5.58
CA GLN A 184 7.73 -12.73 5.85
C GLN A 184 7.54 -13.28 7.26
N LYS A 185 8.28 -14.33 7.65
CA LYS A 185 8.23 -14.92 9.01
C LYS A 185 8.58 -13.89 10.09
N PHE A 186 9.54 -13.01 9.82
CA PHE A 186 9.96 -11.98 10.78
C PHE A 186 8.87 -10.92 11.02
N ILE A 187 8.20 -10.45 9.96
CA ILE A 187 7.20 -9.38 10.08
C ILE A 187 5.78 -9.89 10.40
N ASP A 188 5.52 -11.18 10.16
CA ASP A 188 4.27 -11.84 10.55
C ASP A 188 4.07 -11.69 12.07
N GLY A 189 2.95 -11.08 12.47
CA GLY A 189 2.60 -10.84 13.88
C GLY A 189 3.06 -9.51 14.47
N LEU A 190 3.99 -8.78 13.82
CA LEU A 190 4.35 -7.42 14.26
C LEU A 190 3.13 -6.49 14.19
N GLN A 191 3.05 -5.53 15.12
CA GLN A 191 2.03 -4.48 15.10
C GLN A 191 2.66 -3.16 14.67
N ALA A 192 2.02 -2.43 13.76
CA ALA A 192 2.37 -1.09 13.36
C ALA A 192 1.46 -0.07 14.06
N VAL A 193 2.05 0.97 14.65
CA VAL A 193 1.30 2.06 15.28
C VAL A 193 1.03 3.15 14.25
N HIS A 194 -0.23 3.31 13.86
CA HIS A 194 -0.71 4.34 12.96
C HIS A 194 -1.22 5.56 13.73
N THR A 195 -0.98 6.78 13.22
CA THR A 195 -1.43 8.02 13.84
C THR A 195 -2.10 8.99 12.87
N SER A 196 -3.03 9.80 13.40
CA SER A 196 -3.58 10.98 12.72
C SER A 196 -2.99 12.31 13.19
N GLU A 197 -2.03 12.30 14.12
CA GLU A 197 -1.47 13.50 14.75
C GLU A 197 -0.91 14.50 13.74
N HIS A 198 -0.13 14.03 12.75
CA HIS A 198 0.43 14.90 11.72
C HIS A 198 -0.67 15.62 10.92
N GLY A 199 -1.72 14.88 10.54
CA GLY A 199 -2.86 15.44 9.81
C GLY A 199 -3.67 16.43 10.65
N TYR A 200 -3.90 16.10 11.92
CA TYR A 200 -4.63 16.94 12.86
C TYR A 200 -3.92 18.28 13.11
N VAL A 201 -2.62 18.23 13.42
CA VAL A 201 -1.81 19.43 13.66
C VAL A 201 -1.73 20.30 12.41
N ASN A 202 -1.47 19.68 11.25
CA ASN A 202 -1.38 20.40 9.99
C ASN A 202 -2.73 21.03 9.58
N ALA A 203 -3.86 20.39 9.89
CA ALA A 203 -5.19 20.96 9.65
C ALA A 203 -5.38 22.26 10.44
N ILE A 204 -5.13 22.24 11.75
CA ILE A 204 -5.29 23.41 12.62
C ILE A 204 -4.35 24.54 12.20
N ASN A 205 -3.07 24.24 11.96
CA ASN A 205 -2.10 25.25 11.56
C ASN A 205 -2.39 25.86 10.18
N ARG A 206 -3.18 25.18 9.34
CA ARG A 206 -3.69 25.69 8.05
C ARG A 206 -5.06 26.36 8.17
N GLY A 207 -5.54 26.61 9.39
CA GLY A 207 -6.84 27.25 9.65
C GLY A 207 -8.05 26.34 9.42
N THR A 208 -7.83 25.03 9.28
CA THR A 208 -8.92 24.04 9.19
C THR A 208 -9.31 23.56 10.59
N GLN A 209 -10.58 23.20 10.77
CA GLN A 209 -11.11 22.71 12.05
C GLN A 209 -11.42 21.21 11.93
N PRO A 210 -10.51 20.31 12.37
CA PRO A 210 -10.75 18.87 12.31
C PRO A 210 -11.87 18.47 13.26
N PHE A 211 -12.83 17.68 12.79
CA PHE A 211 -13.99 17.27 13.58
C PHE A 211 -13.69 16.20 14.62
N ARG A 212 -12.58 15.45 14.48
CA ARG A 212 -12.16 14.39 15.42
C ARG A 212 -10.74 14.64 15.91
N GLY A 213 -10.52 14.37 17.20
CA GLY A 213 -9.21 14.48 17.84
C GLY A 213 -8.20 13.47 17.28
N PRO A 214 -6.89 13.71 17.49
CA PRO A 214 -5.86 12.81 17.00
C PRO A 214 -5.90 11.48 17.75
N VAL A 215 -5.56 10.40 17.06
CA VAL A 215 -5.52 9.05 17.63
C VAL A 215 -4.24 8.33 17.24
N ARG A 216 -3.87 7.35 18.06
CA ARG A 216 -2.89 6.30 17.74
C ARG A 216 -3.58 4.95 17.87
N ARG A 217 -3.32 4.04 16.93
CA ARG A 217 -3.85 2.67 16.94
C ARG A 217 -2.77 1.70 16.44
N ALA A 218 -2.58 0.62 17.19
CA ALA A 218 -1.80 -0.52 16.77
C ALA A 218 -2.67 -1.46 15.93
N HIS A 219 -2.18 -1.80 14.74
CA HIS A 219 -2.77 -2.78 13.83
C HIS A 219 -1.70 -3.75 13.36
N PRO A 220 -2.05 -4.98 12.94
CA PRO A 220 -1.06 -5.89 12.38
C PRO A 220 -0.37 -5.28 11.15
N LEU A 221 0.96 -5.31 11.14
CA LEU A 221 1.76 -4.89 9.99
C LEU A 221 1.43 -5.77 8.78
N VAL A 222 1.29 -7.07 9.00
CA VAL A 222 0.71 -7.99 8.02
C VAL A 222 -0.72 -8.29 8.44
N ARG A 223 -1.68 -7.98 7.60
CA ARG A 223 -3.10 -8.26 7.86
C ARG A 223 -3.63 -9.37 6.97
N THR A 224 -4.68 -10.04 7.44
CA THR A 224 -5.48 -10.98 6.65
C THR A 224 -6.65 -10.23 6.00
N HIS A 225 -6.80 -10.38 4.69
CA HIS A 225 -7.99 -9.87 4.01
C HIS A 225 -9.21 -10.74 4.38
N PRO A 226 -10.33 -10.17 4.86
CA PRO A 226 -11.41 -10.95 5.47
C PRO A 226 -12.12 -11.90 4.51
N VAL A 227 -12.18 -11.56 3.22
CA VAL A 227 -12.90 -12.32 2.19
C VAL A 227 -11.96 -13.31 1.53
N THR A 228 -10.90 -12.81 0.89
CA THR A 228 -9.93 -13.61 0.10
C THR A 228 -8.92 -14.37 0.95
N LYS A 229 -8.79 -14.04 2.24
CA LYS A 229 -7.77 -14.59 3.17
C LYS A 229 -6.32 -14.33 2.78
N VAL A 230 -6.08 -13.55 1.73
CA VAL A 230 -4.73 -13.20 1.29
C VAL A 230 -4.07 -12.26 2.31
N LYS A 231 -2.79 -12.50 2.62
CA LYS A 231 -1.95 -11.61 3.43
C LYS A 231 -1.64 -10.32 2.67
N SER A 232 -1.74 -9.18 3.37
CA SER A 232 -1.50 -7.83 2.84
C SER A 232 -0.54 -7.09 3.77
N LEU A 233 0.48 -6.43 3.22
CA LEU A 233 1.58 -5.77 3.96
C LEU A 233 1.17 -4.57 4.84
N PHE A 234 -0.11 -4.20 4.92
CA PHE A 234 -0.71 -3.04 5.64
C PHE A 234 0.20 -1.87 6.03
N TYR A 235 1.15 -1.55 5.16
CA TYR A 235 2.21 -0.60 5.40
C TYR A 235 1.75 0.73 4.83
N ASN A 236 1.80 1.74 5.68
CA ASN A 236 1.24 3.03 5.43
C ASN A 236 2.25 4.08 5.88
N PRO A 237 3.25 4.42 5.04
CA PRO A 237 4.33 5.28 5.47
C PRO A 237 3.80 6.63 5.93
N ALA A 238 2.70 7.15 5.38
CA ALA A 238 2.08 8.41 5.80
C ALA A 238 1.62 8.44 7.26
N PHE A 239 1.25 7.28 7.84
CA PHE A 239 0.61 7.21 9.17
C PHE A 239 1.38 6.37 10.19
N ILE A 240 2.25 5.43 9.78
CA ILE A 240 2.98 4.59 10.72
C ILE A 240 4.12 5.38 11.37
N ILE A 241 4.20 5.33 12.71
CA ILE A 241 5.26 6.00 13.48
C ILE A 241 6.29 5.05 14.09
N HIS A 242 5.91 3.81 14.41
CA HIS A 242 6.83 2.75 14.86
C HIS A 242 6.16 1.37 14.78
N LEU A 243 6.98 0.32 14.98
CA LEU A 243 6.55 -1.07 15.12
C LEU A 243 6.67 -1.48 16.59
N GLU A 244 5.58 -2.02 17.16
CA GLU A 244 5.61 -2.55 18.52
C GLU A 244 6.46 -3.83 18.58
N GLY A 245 7.12 -4.05 19.72
CA GLY A 245 8.00 -5.20 19.94
C GLY A 245 9.43 -5.03 19.38
N LEU A 246 9.68 -4.02 18.55
CA LEU A 246 11.03 -3.68 18.07
C LEU A 246 11.61 -2.49 18.83
N LYS A 247 12.93 -2.46 19.00
CA LYS A 247 13.63 -1.26 19.50
C LYS A 247 13.55 -0.14 18.46
N GLY A 248 13.75 1.10 18.89
CA GLY A 248 13.65 2.27 18.01
C GLY A 248 14.52 2.17 16.75
N ALA A 249 15.78 1.74 16.89
CA ALA A 249 16.66 1.55 15.73
C ALA A 249 16.18 0.44 14.80
N GLU A 250 15.76 -0.71 15.34
CA GLU A 250 15.23 -1.84 14.56
C GLU A 250 13.96 -1.42 13.81
N SER A 251 13.00 -0.80 14.50
CA SER A 251 11.77 -0.28 13.89
C SER A 251 12.08 0.72 12.78
N LEU A 252 13.03 1.64 12.99
CA LEU A 252 13.40 2.63 11.97
C LEU A 252 13.94 1.95 10.70
N HIS A 253 14.87 1.00 10.84
CA HIS A 253 15.47 0.33 9.69
C HIS A 253 14.47 -0.56 8.95
N VAL A 254 13.60 -1.27 9.68
CA VAL A 254 12.53 -2.08 9.07
C VAL A 254 11.55 -1.17 8.31
N LEU A 255 11.10 -0.07 8.91
CA LEU A 255 10.18 0.86 8.25
C LEU A 255 10.82 1.53 7.03
N ASN A 256 12.11 1.83 7.04
CA ASN A 256 12.83 2.37 5.88
C ASN A 256 12.97 1.34 4.77
N PHE A 257 13.29 0.08 5.10
CA PHE A 257 13.29 -0.99 4.10
C PHE A 257 11.91 -1.17 3.46
N LEU A 258 10.84 -1.21 4.26
CA LEU A 258 9.46 -1.32 3.75
C LEU A 258 9.06 -0.12 2.88
N ARG A 259 9.57 1.07 3.21
CA ARG A 259 9.41 2.26 2.38
C ARG A 259 10.04 2.06 1.02
N ASP A 260 11.30 1.66 0.98
CA ASP A 260 12.03 1.47 -0.28
C ASP A 260 11.38 0.36 -1.12
N HIS A 261 10.97 -0.74 -0.48
CA HIS A 261 10.23 -1.83 -1.11
C HIS A 261 8.92 -1.35 -1.76
N LEU A 262 8.15 -0.50 -1.07
CA LEU A 262 6.92 0.09 -1.61
C LEU A 262 7.20 1.08 -2.75
N HIS A 263 8.20 1.96 -2.61
CA HIS A 263 8.48 3.01 -3.58
C HIS A 263 9.18 2.53 -4.85
N THR A 264 9.82 1.35 -4.82
CA THR A 264 10.51 0.75 -5.97
C THR A 264 9.70 -0.37 -6.65
N ALA A 265 8.45 -0.59 -6.22
CA ALA A 265 7.59 -1.64 -6.74
C ALA A 265 6.78 -1.22 -7.97
N ASP A 266 7.45 -0.71 -9.01
CA ASP A 266 6.82 -0.30 -10.27
C ASP A 266 6.09 -1.49 -10.95
N ASP A 267 6.60 -2.71 -10.76
CA ASP A 267 6.01 -3.96 -11.23
C ASP A 267 4.69 -4.35 -10.53
N LEU A 268 4.42 -3.75 -9.37
CA LEU A 268 3.23 -4.00 -8.53
C LEU A 268 2.30 -2.78 -8.42
N THR A 269 2.52 -1.79 -9.27
CA THR A 269 1.92 -0.46 -9.19
C THR A 269 1.15 -0.11 -10.45
N VAL A 270 0.00 0.53 -10.30
CA VAL A 270 -0.74 1.15 -11.40
C VAL A 270 -0.84 2.66 -11.19
N ARG A 271 -0.54 3.43 -12.23
CA ARG A 271 -0.74 4.87 -12.29
C ARG A 271 -1.93 5.19 -13.19
N TRP A 272 -2.88 5.96 -12.67
CA TRP A 272 -4.07 6.36 -13.39
C TRP A 272 -4.06 7.86 -13.69
N LYS A 273 -4.04 8.19 -14.98
CA LYS A 273 -4.30 9.54 -15.47
C LYS A 273 -5.80 9.77 -15.52
N TRP A 274 -6.27 10.70 -14.70
CA TRP A 274 -7.69 11.02 -14.59
C TRP A 274 -8.22 11.78 -15.82
N GLU A 275 -9.49 11.53 -16.14
CA GLU A 275 -10.32 12.37 -17.00
C GLU A 275 -11.61 12.75 -16.23
N PRO A 276 -12.31 13.83 -16.60
CA PRO A 276 -13.58 14.18 -15.99
C PRO A 276 -14.60 13.03 -16.09
N GLY A 277 -15.33 12.78 -15.01
CA GLY A 277 -16.28 11.66 -14.94
C GLY A 277 -15.62 10.29 -14.75
N SER A 278 -14.30 10.21 -14.63
CA SER A 278 -13.62 8.96 -14.25
C SER A 278 -13.87 8.61 -12.79
N VAL A 279 -14.01 7.32 -12.52
CA VAL A 279 -14.18 6.76 -11.18
C VAL A 279 -13.10 5.71 -10.92
N ALA A 280 -12.48 5.75 -9.74
CA ALA A 280 -11.78 4.61 -9.18
C ALA A 280 -12.55 4.08 -7.97
N PHE A 281 -12.72 2.77 -7.91
CA PHE A 281 -13.25 2.03 -6.77
C PHE A 281 -12.21 1.03 -6.32
N TRP A 282 -11.72 1.13 -5.08
CA TRP A 282 -10.64 0.28 -4.60
C TRP A 282 -10.95 -0.33 -3.24
N ASP A 283 -10.33 -1.48 -2.99
CA ASP A 283 -10.26 -2.11 -1.69
C ASP A 283 -9.05 -1.56 -0.93
N ASN A 284 -9.34 -0.68 0.03
CA ASN A 284 -8.37 0.04 0.84
C ASN A 284 -7.57 -0.87 1.79
N ARG A 285 -7.98 -2.13 1.96
CA ARG A 285 -7.29 -3.12 2.81
C ARG A 285 -6.10 -3.77 2.11
N VAL A 286 -6.03 -3.69 0.78
CA VAL A 286 -5.04 -4.40 -0.05
C VAL A 286 -4.19 -3.47 -0.92
N VAL A 287 -4.37 -2.16 -0.83
CA VAL A 287 -3.60 -1.16 -1.58
C VAL A 287 -3.06 -0.05 -0.69
N ALA A 288 -1.91 0.50 -1.07
CA ALA A 288 -1.48 1.84 -0.70
C ALA A 288 -1.58 2.74 -1.92
N HIS A 289 -1.93 4.01 -1.74
CA HIS A 289 -2.09 4.95 -2.84
C HIS A 289 -1.55 6.33 -2.49
N ARG A 290 -1.21 7.10 -3.53
CA ARG A 290 -0.79 8.51 -3.39
C ARG A 290 -1.26 9.35 -4.57
N ALA A 291 -1.58 10.61 -4.29
CA ALA A 291 -1.77 11.61 -5.32
C ALA A 291 -0.41 12.09 -5.82
N VAL A 292 -0.28 12.31 -7.13
CA VAL A 292 0.91 12.92 -7.73
C VAL A 292 0.72 14.44 -7.71
N PRO A 293 1.52 15.19 -6.92
CA PRO A 293 1.36 16.64 -6.80
C PRO A 293 1.98 17.41 -7.97
N GLY A 294 1.58 18.68 -8.10
CA GLY A 294 2.26 19.67 -8.93
C GLY A 294 1.92 19.64 -10.43
N GLY A 295 2.28 20.73 -11.11
CA GLY A 295 2.14 20.88 -12.57
C GLY A 295 0.78 21.38 -13.07
N TYR A 296 -0.10 21.81 -12.16
CA TYR A 296 -1.43 22.33 -12.48
C TYR A 296 -1.94 23.26 -11.38
N LYS A 297 -2.95 24.10 -11.67
CA LYS A 297 -3.54 24.97 -10.66
C LYS A 297 -4.51 24.20 -9.77
N PRO A 298 -4.60 24.45 -8.45
CA PRO A 298 -5.42 23.66 -7.54
C PRO A 298 -6.90 23.54 -7.95
N GLU A 299 -7.46 24.61 -8.52
CA GLU A 299 -8.83 24.68 -8.99
C GLU A 299 -9.12 23.81 -10.21
N GLU A 300 -8.10 23.36 -10.94
CA GLU A 300 -8.27 22.49 -12.12
C GLU A 300 -8.56 21.04 -11.72
N ARG A 301 -8.34 20.66 -10.45
CA ARG A 301 -8.57 19.31 -9.96
C ARG A 301 -9.59 19.30 -8.83
N GLU A 302 -10.69 18.58 -9.04
CA GLU A 302 -11.70 18.37 -8.02
C GLU A 302 -12.30 16.98 -8.14
N GLY A 303 -12.33 16.24 -7.04
CA GLY A 303 -13.00 14.95 -6.93
C GLY A 303 -13.91 14.84 -5.72
N LYS A 304 -14.81 13.87 -5.77
CA LYS A 304 -15.75 13.54 -4.69
C LYS A 304 -15.45 12.13 -4.22
N ARG A 305 -15.11 11.99 -2.94
CA ARG A 305 -14.74 10.73 -2.32
C ARG A 305 -15.81 10.26 -1.34
N THR A 306 -16.11 8.98 -1.39
CA THR A 306 -16.91 8.26 -0.41
C THR A 306 -16.14 7.02 0.05
N ALA A 307 -16.16 6.73 1.35
CA ALA A 307 -15.46 5.60 1.95
C ALA A 307 -16.39 4.83 2.88
N ILE A 308 -16.21 3.52 2.96
CA ILE A 308 -17.07 2.61 3.74
C ILE A 308 -16.23 1.93 4.80
N PHE A 309 -16.70 1.94 6.05
CA PHE A 309 -16.03 1.27 7.15
C PHE A 309 -15.81 -0.22 6.87
N GLY A 310 -14.61 -0.68 7.16
CA GLY A 310 -14.27 -2.10 7.22
C GLY A 310 -14.29 -2.65 8.64
N GLU A 311 -13.89 -3.91 8.74
CA GLU A 311 -13.59 -4.56 10.00
C GLU A 311 -12.30 -4.02 10.62
N ARG A 312 -12.14 -4.24 11.93
CA ARG A 312 -10.84 -4.04 12.56
C ARG A 312 -9.79 -4.94 11.88
N PRO A 313 -8.62 -4.39 11.48
CA PRO A 313 -7.53 -5.18 10.91
C PRO A 313 -7.11 -6.30 11.89
N TYR A 314 -6.97 -7.51 11.35
CA TYR A 314 -6.52 -8.67 12.10
C TYR A 314 -5.51 -9.47 11.28
N PHE A 315 -4.74 -10.32 11.96
CA PHE A 315 -3.83 -11.27 11.36
C PHE A 315 -4.21 -12.67 11.83
N ASP A 316 -4.46 -13.55 10.87
CA ASP A 316 -4.73 -14.97 11.10
C ASP A 316 -3.55 -15.77 10.55
N PRO A 317 -2.62 -16.26 11.40
CA PRO A 317 -1.44 -16.98 10.95
C PRO A 317 -1.76 -18.37 10.38
N VAL A 318 -2.96 -18.90 10.64
CA VAL A 318 -3.34 -20.28 10.28
C VAL A 318 -4.07 -20.32 8.95
N ASN A 319 -5.05 -19.43 8.74
CA ASN A 319 -5.93 -19.49 7.58
C ASN A 319 -5.57 -18.47 6.48
N SER A 320 -4.55 -17.65 6.68
CA SER A 320 -4.13 -16.69 5.66
C SER A 320 -3.10 -17.27 4.70
N VAL A 321 -3.22 -16.88 3.43
CA VAL A 321 -2.40 -17.41 2.32
C VAL A 321 -1.64 -16.30 1.63
N LYS A 322 -0.57 -16.63 0.90
CA LYS A 322 0.10 -15.67 0.04
C LYS A 322 -0.72 -15.40 -1.22
N LEU A 323 -0.41 -14.32 -1.93
CA LEU A 323 -1.10 -13.99 -3.19
C LEU A 323 -0.83 -15.06 -4.26
N SER A 324 0.40 -15.55 -4.34
CA SER A 324 0.84 -16.65 -5.21
C SER A 324 0.00 -17.92 -5.03
N ASP A 325 -0.22 -18.33 -3.78
CA ASP A 325 -1.06 -19.47 -3.41
C ASP A 325 -2.52 -19.25 -3.82
N TYR A 326 -3.08 -18.07 -3.52
CA TYR A 326 -4.47 -17.72 -3.87
C TYR A 326 -4.73 -17.73 -5.37
N ARG A 327 -3.76 -17.26 -6.17
CA ARG A 327 -3.87 -17.22 -7.64
C ARG A 327 -3.53 -18.55 -8.31
N GLY A 328 -3.09 -19.56 -7.55
CA GLY A 328 -2.75 -20.88 -8.07
C GLY A 328 -1.50 -20.91 -8.96
N LYS A 329 -0.42 -20.21 -8.59
CA LYS A 329 0.79 -20.17 -9.42
C LYS A 329 1.65 -21.45 -9.34
N PRO A 330 2.42 -21.77 -10.40
CA PRO A 330 3.40 -22.85 -10.41
C PRO A 330 4.54 -22.52 -9.43
N THR A 331 4.93 -23.49 -8.62
CA THR A 331 6.06 -23.42 -7.69
C THR A 331 7.32 -23.04 -8.46
N TYR A 332 7.88 -21.87 -8.20
CA TYR A 332 9.31 -21.65 -8.42
C TYR A 332 10.00 -22.18 -7.16
N ASP A 333 10.68 -23.32 -7.30
CA ASP A 333 11.51 -23.94 -6.27
C ASP A 333 12.69 -23.03 -5.91
N GLU A 334 12.45 -22.03 -5.07
CA GLU A 334 13.54 -21.34 -4.36
C GLU A 334 14.04 -22.18 -3.17
N ASP A 335 13.20 -23.07 -2.63
CA ASP A 335 13.53 -23.88 -1.46
C ASP A 335 14.46 -25.08 -1.76
N GLU A 336 14.53 -25.57 -3.01
CA GLU A 336 15.51 -26.62 -3.38
C GLU A 336 16.95 -26.12 -3.34
N LYS A 337 17.21 -24.86 -3.72
CA LYS A 337 18.58 -24.31 -3.81
C LYS A 337 19.21 -23.99 -2.46
N ILE A 338 18.41 -23.72 -1.43
CA ILE A 338 18.93 -23.47 -0.08
C ILE A 338 19.35 -24.79 0.57
N SER A 339 18.66 -25.89 0.28
CA SER A 339 18.99 -27.22 0.82
C SER A 339 20.32 -27.77 0.28
N GLU A 340 20.66 -27.51 -0.99
CA GLU A 340 21.95 -27.93 -1.57
C GLU A 340 23.12 -27.08 -1.05
N ALA A 341 22.93 -25.78 -0.82
CA ALA A 341 23.98 -24.92 -0.29
C ALA A 341 24.37 -25.30 1.16
N ASP A 342 23.38 -25.67 1.99
CA ASP A 342 23.62 -26.12 3.37
C ASP A 342 24.13 -27.58 3.43
N ALA A 343 23.76 -28.43 2.48
CA ALA A 343 24.31 -29.78 2.34
C ALA A 343 25.78 -29.79 1.86
N ILE A 344 26.18 -28.81 1.06
CA ILE A 344 27.59 -28.63 0.62
C ILE A 344 28.43 -28.06 1.76
N ALA A 345 27.89 -27.14 2.58
CA ALA A 345 28.59 -26.58 3.74
C ALA A 345 28.84 -27.60 4.86
N THR A 346 27.95 -28.58 5.04
CA THR A 346 28.08 -29.64 6.05
C THR A 346 28.98 -30.80 5.62
N ASN A 347 29.08 -31.10 4.31
CA ASN A 347 29.98 -32.13 3.78
C ASN A 347 31.43 -31.66 3.56
N GLY A 348 31.68 -30.35 3.54
CA GLY A 348 33.03 -29.77 3.40
C GLY A 348 33.90 -29.78 4.66
N VAL A 349 33.33 -30.10 5.83
CA VAL A 349 34.04 -30.00 7.13
C VAL A 349 34.51 -31.37 7.66
N HIS A 350 34.17 -32.48 7.01
CA HIS A 350 34.51 -33.84 7.49
C HIS A 350 35.58 -34.61 6.71
N ASN A 351 36.26 -34.01 5.73
CA ASN A 351 37.23 -34.74 4.91
C ASN A 351 38.58 -34.04 4.69
N ALA A 352 39.11 -33.39 5.74
CA ALA A 352 40.48 -32.89 5.74
C ALA A 352 41.22 -33.33 7.01
N ASN A 353 41.43 -34.64 7.19
CA ASN A 353 42.44 -35.14 8.11
C ASN A 353 42.75 -36.64 7.93
N VAL A 354 43.38 -37.02 6.81
CA VAL A 354 44.11 -38.30 6.73
C VAL A 354 45.31 -38.20 5.75
N ASN A 355 46.51 -38.34 6.31
CA ASN A 355 47.78 -38.81 5.71
C ASN A 355 48.41 -38.08 4.49
N SER A 356 49.61 -37.51 4.67
CA SER A 356 50.85 -38.31 4.59
C SER A 356 52.12 -37.45 4.76
N VAL A 357 52.96 -37.91 5.68
CA VAL A 357 54.34 -37.52 5.90
C VAL A 357 55.21 -38.44 5.04
N ASN A 358 56.05 -37.89 4.15
CA ASN A 358 57.46 -38.24 3.91
C ASN A 358 57.97 -37.87 2.51
N GLY A 359 58.93 -36.94 2.49
CA GLY A 359 60.23 -37.09 1.81
C GLY A 359 60.30 -36.98 0.28
N ALA A 360 60.94 -35.90 -0.21
CA ALA A 360 62.10 -36.00 -1.12
C ALA A 360 62.75 -34.63 -1.44
N LYS A 361 64.03 -34.55 -1.04
CA LYS A 361 65.22 -34.02 -1.74
C LYS A 361 65.33 -32.55 -2.18
N THR A 362 66.39 -31.95 -1.64
CA THR A 362 67.10 -30.73 -2.02
C THR A 362 68.14 -30.96 -3.13
N SER A 363 68.26 -29.99 -4.04
CA SER A 363 69.51 -29.57 -4.75
C SER A 363 69.18 -28.29 -5.55
N LYS A 364 69.61 -27.10 -5.12
CA LYS A 364 70.87 -26.37 -5.44
C LYS A 364 70.99 -25.82 -6.88
N ASP A 365 71.32 -24.54 -6.90
CA ASP A 365 72.07 -23.75 -7.90
C ASP A 365 71.31 -23.19 -9.13
N ASN A 366 71.03 -21.87 -9.17
CA ASN A 366 71.91 -20.87 -9.78
C ASN A 366 71.27 -19.46 -9.79
N ALA A 367 72.14 -18.46 -9.64
CA ALA A 367 71.88 -17.02 -9.64
C ALA A 367 71.98 -16.41 -11.06
N GLU A 368 71.89 -15.07 -11.10
CA GLU A 368 72.04 -14.15 -12.25
C GLU A 368 70.74 -13.88 -13.05
N CYS A 369 70.39 -12.67 -13.50
CA CYS A 369 70.94 -11.32 -13.37
C CYS A 369 69.97 -10.34 -14.09
N LEU A 370 69.85 -9.09 -13.58
CA LEU A 370 69.61 -7.83 -14.34
C LEU A 370 68.24 -7.70 -15.07
N ASN A 371 67.61 -6.55 -15.28
CA ASN A 371 67.87 -5.14 -14.99
C ASN A 371 66.55 -4.36 -15.27
N GLU A 372 66.41 -3.19 -14.63
CA GLU A 372 65.81 -1.95 -15.19
C GLU A 372 64.30 -1.97 -15.59
N THR A 373 63.44 -0.98 -15.28
CA THR A 373 63.62 0.46 -15.11
C THR A 373 62.40 1.08 -14.41
N SER A 374 62.68 2.15 -13.67
CA SER A 374 61.84 3.27 -13.24
C SER A 374 60.79 3.75 -14.28
N ALA A 375 59.66 4.36 -13.94
CA ALA A 375 59.59 5.63 -13.21
C ALA A 375 58.16 6.01 -12.73
N ASN A 376 58.13 6.66 -11.56
CA ASN A 376 57.15 7.66 -11.12
C ASN A 376 56.91 8.75 -12.18
N VAL A 377 55.74 9.41 -12.19
CA VAL A 377 55.50 10.81 -11.74
C VAL A 377 53.98 11.02 -11.57
N GLY A 378 53.55 11.61 -10.44
CA GLY A 378 52.19 12.15 -10.22
C GLY A 378 52.00 13.53 -10.90
N PRO A 379 51.35 14.54 -10.28
CA PRO A 379 50.67 14.58 -8.98
C PRO A 379 49.17 14.27 -9.00
#